data_AF-A4TF50-F1
#
_entry.id   AF-A4TF50-F1
#
_cell.length_a   1.000
_cell.length_b   1.000
_cell.length_c   1.000
_cell.angle_alpha   90.00
_cell.angle_beta   90.00
_cell.angle_gamma   90.00
#
_symmetry.space_group_name_H-M   'P 1'
#
loop_
_entity.id
_entity.type
_entity.pdbx_description
1 polymer ?
#
loop_
_entity_poly.entity_id
_entity_poly.type
_entity_poly.pdbx_seq_one_letter_code
_entity_poly.pdbx_strand_id
1 'polypeptide(L)'
;MYTYSQLVVPRWVLLSGVGWHTFGASGTIARIRQLPGVNDDSIIFSDNGETTSNRPFIGPFGITDLAIVATPGASAGHGISFRVPDGRSGLAQDMTTLERLVLRGFPGSGIYVRGGSPLRLDYITTLWNGRFGIEVEDTHVDTDNGSVHQLSMKHISGDGNMGGVADGGGSTVSLKGLMAHKAAVSLLDIKSEYRVRPIGDSGDGSAMGNYHAVVIEDCACPIAATGVEHIATGSQTRKPGNAIQVKGPKRPDLLWQSVTVRDDHPSQTVGGAPYRVFDEVLSRGSSAPHGVLGVSIESYTPDQIATQVDTSRRDDLAIGESTLSRRVVTDAGVALTPGTLYLTYFTAMKSEAITLVRTCSGSVTAAEATLCRIAVYEVDDKDDLTLVGATENDPSLWSAADTAYGLAFAESFTKRRGVRYAVGLLVAGASVGPTILGQSHILQDEAAQKPRLSGALPGSTDLPADIMAESVAPTSVQVYAALTP
;
A
#
# COMPACT_ATOMS: atom_id res chain seq x y z
N MET A 1 4.16 26.99 -33.83
CA MET A 1 4.48 25.80 -34.66
C MET A 1 5.44 24.95 -33.84
N TYR A 2 5.01 23.78 -33.33
CA TYR A 2 5.94 22.88 -32.64
C TYR A 2 6.81 22.18 -33.67
N THR A 3 8.12 22.28 -33.48
CA THR A 3 9.06 21.27 -33.97
C THR A 3 9.32 20.33 -32.81
N TYR A 4 8.80 19.10 -32.87
CA TYR A 4 9.21 18.07 -31.90
C TYR A 4 10.73 17.97 -31.91
N SER A 5 11.37 17.97 -30.75
CA SER A 5 12.79 17.62 -30.66
C SER A 5 12.98 16.14 -31.03
N GLN A 6 11.97 15.30 -30.78
CA GLN A 6 11.98 13.88 -31.14
C GLN A 6 10.56 13.26 -31.11
N LEU A 7 10.18 12.52 -32.16
CA LEU A 7 9.08 11.54 -32.14
C LEU A 7 9.74 10.16 -32.21
N VAL A 8 9.76 9.43 -31.09
CA VAL A 8 10.38 8.10 -31.04
C VAL A 8 9.28 7.06 -31.22
N VAL A 9 9.34 6.32 -32.32
CA VAL A 9 8.53 5.12 -32.56
C VAL A 9 9.45 3.90 -32.42
N PRO A 10 9.58 3.32 -31.22
CA PRO A 10 10.58 2.29 -30.92
C PRO A 10 10.29 0.96 -31.63
N ARG A 11 9.03 0.66 -31.97
CA ARG A 11 8.58 -0.43 -32.87
C ARG A 11 7.06 -0.33 -33.09
N TRP A 12 6.59 -0.55 -34.33
CA TRP A 12 5.19 -0.72 -34.76
C TRP A 12 4.13 0.10 -33.99
N VAL A 13 3.95 1.39 -34.35
CA VAL A 13 2.68 2.06 -34.04
C VAL A 13 1.59 1.41 -34.91
N LEU A 14 0.83 0.49 -34.33
CA LEU A 14 -0.33 -0.11 -34.97
C LEU A 14 -1.57 0.74 -34.67
N LEU A 15 -1.97 1.57 -35.64
CA LEU A 15 -3.30 2.17 -35.63
C LEU A 15 -4.29 1.15 -36.22
N SER A 16 -4.83 0.26 -35.39
CA SER A 16 -5.87 -0.68 -35.82
C SER A 16 -7.26 -0.14 -35.48
N GLY A 17 -8.08 0.10 -36.51
CA GLY A 17 -9.53 0.28 -36.37
C GLY A 17 -10.25 -0.89 -37.03
N VAL A 18 -11.18 -1.53 -36.33
CA VAL A 18 -11.96 -2.67 -36.85
C VAL A 18 -13.43 -2.43 -36.52
N GLY A 19 -14.23 -1.84 -37.42
CA GLY A 19 -15.67 -1.65 -37.17
C GLY A 19 -16.37 -0.58 -38.01
N TRP A 20 -17.69 -0.75 -38.16
CA TRP A 20 -18.60 0.01 -39.04
C TRP A 20 -18.57 1.53 -38.78
N HIS A 21 -18.58 2.32 -39.85
CA HIS A 21 -18.19 3.74 -39.86
C HIS A 21 -16.70 3.96 -39.56
N THR A 22 -15.87 3.30 -40.36
CA THR A 22 -14.44 3.59 -40.50
C THR A 22 -14.19 5.09 -40.54
N PHE A 23 -13.17 5.53 -39.80
CA PHE A 23 -12.47 6.79 -40.02
C PHE A 23 -12.29 7.03 -41.54
N GLY A 24 -13.08 7.97 -42.08
CA GLY A 24 -13.22 8.22 -43.51
C GLY A 24 -14.31 7.37 -44.18
N ALA A 25 -15.54 7.89 -44.23
CA ALA A 25 -16.38 7.59 -45.38
C ALA A 25 -15.65 8.11 -46.63
N SER A 26 -15.24 7.20 -47.52
CA SER A 26 -14.41 7.39 -48.73
C SER A 26 -12.88 7.52 -48.53
N GLY A 27 -12.19 6.37 -48.63
CA GLY A 27 -10.82 6.26 -49.17
C GLY A 27 -9.67 6.99 -48.47
N THR A 28 -9.89 7.64 -47.33
CA THR A 28 -8.88 8.47 -46.67
C THR A 28 -8.38 7.77 -45.42
N ILE A 29 -7.19 7.19 -45.51
CA ILE A 29 -6.46 6.58 -44.38
C ILE A 29 -6.36 7.63 -43.26
N ALA A 30 -6.80 7.27 -42.04
CA ALA A 30 -6.58 8.09 -40.85
C ALA A 30 -5.07 8.32 -40.69
N ARG A 31 -4.64 9.58 -40.85
CA ARG A 31 -3.24 9.97 -40.66
C ARG A 31 -3.17 10.76 -39.37
N ILE A 32 -2.22 10.42 -38.51
CA ILE A 32 -1.77 11.35 -37.47
C ILE A 32 -1.21 12.58 -38.20
N ARG A 33 -1.86 13.74 -38.03
CA ARG A 33 -1.41 15.00 -38.61
C ARG A 33 -1.48 16.08 -37.54
N GLN A 34 -0.39 16.84 -37.39
CA GLN A 34 -0.46 18.15 -36.78
C GLN A 34 -1.16 19.09 -37.77
N LEU A 35 -2.27 19.71 -37.37
CA LEU A 35 -2.96 20.65 -38.23
C LEU A 35 -2.36 22.06 -38.03
N PRO A 36 -2.03 22.78 -39.13
CA PRO A 36 -1.58 24.16 -39.03
C PRO A 36 -2.65 25.05 -38.40
N GLY A 37 -2.28 25.83 -37.38
CA GLY A 37 -3.14 26.90 -36.83
C GLY A 37 -4.22 26.47 -35.83
N VAL A 38 -4.37 25.17 -35.53
CA VAL A 38 -5.09 24.74 -34.32
C VAL A 38 -4.14 24.78 -33.14
N ASN A 39 -4.65 25.24 -32.00
CA ASN A 39 -3.90 25.35 -30.75
C ASN A 39 -3.25 23.99 -30.41
N ASP A 40 -1.92 23.97 -30.52
CA ASP A 40 -0.90 23.27 -29.75
C ASP A 40 -1.04 21.76 -29.36
N ASP A 41 -2.11 21.05 -29.72
CA ASP A 41 -2.26 19.62 -29.43
C ASP A 41 -1.39 18.75 -30.36
N SER A 42 -0.77 17.69 -29.84
CA SER A 42 0.10 16.81 -30.65
C SER A 42 -0.66 15.75 -31.44
N ILE A 43 -1.65 15.08 -30.82
CA ILE A 43 -2.57 14.16 -31.49
C ILE A 43 -3.99 14.68 -31.32
N ILE A 44 -4.63 14.93 -32.46
CA ILE A 44 -6.05 15.27 -32.60
C ILE A 44 -6.69 14.31 -33.60
N PHE A 45 -8.00 14.09 -33.45
CA PHE A 45 -8.73 13.15 -34.28
C PHE A 45 -9.58 13.89 -35.30
N SER A 46 -9.56 13.46 -36.56
CA SER A 46 -10.42 14.06 -37.58
C SER A 46 -11.88 13.66 -37.36
N ASP A 47 -12.79 14.61 -37.54
CA ASP A 47 -14.23 14.35 -37.61
C ASP A 47 -14.53 13.32 -38.72
N ASN A 48 -15.51 12.44 -38.50
CA ASN A 48 -16.01 11.50 -39.51
C ASN A 48 -16.84 12.20 -40.60
N GLY A 49 -17.00 13.52 -40.52
CA GLY A 49 -17.80 14.34 -41.42
C GLY A 49 -19.21 14.63 -40.90
N GLU A 50 -19.52 14.23 -39.67
CA GLU A 50 -20.81 14.46 -39.03
C GLU A 50 -20.87 15.86 -38.41
N THR A 51 -21.22 16.83 -39.25
CA THR A 51 -21.32 18.24 -38.86
C THR A 51 -22.51 18.57 -37.95
N THR A 52 -23.40 17.61 -37.71
CA THR A 52 -24.65 17.81 -36.93
C THR A 52 -24.51 17.42 -35.46
N SER A 53 -23.59 16.52 -35.10
CA SER A 53 -23.34 16.17 -33.71
C SER A 53 -22.37 17.18 -33.10
N ASN A 54 -22.74 17.83 -32.00
CA ASN A 54 -21.78 18.67 -31.27
C ASN A 54 -20.62 17.86 -30.65
N ARG A 55 -20.69 16.51 -30.69
CA ARG A 55 -19.72 15.59 -30.08
C ARG A 55 -19.55 14.31 -30.91
N PRO A 56 -18.65 14.30 -31.91
CA PRO A 56 -18.40 13.10 -32.69
C PRO A 56 -17.75 12.01 -31.84
N PHE A 57 -18.08 10.75 -32.11
CA PHE A 57 -17.38 9.61 -31.51
C PHE A 57 -16.00 9.44 -32.14
N ILE A 58 -15.01 9.11 -31.31
CA ILE A 58 -13.62 8.86 -31.70
C ILE A 58 -13.27 7.43 -31.25
N GLY A 59 -13.22 6.51 -32.21
CA GLY A 59 -12.87 5.11 -31.98
C GLY A 59 -13.80 4.13 -32.68
N PRO A 60 -13.68 2.82 -32.38
CA PRO A 60 -12.65 2.18 -31.54
C PRO A 60 -11.23 2.33 -32.12
N PHE A 61 -10.22 2.58 -31.28
CA PHE A 61 -8.81 2.54 -31.69
C PHE A 61 -7.86 2.20 -30.53
N GLY A 62 -6.63 1.78 -30.86
CA GLY A 62 -5.53 1.61 -29.92
C GLY A 62 -4.34 2.50 -30.27
N ILE A 63 -3.70 3.12 -29.28
CA ILE A 63 -2.37 3.74 -29.41
C ILE A 63 -1.45 3.08 -28.41
N THR A 64 -0.31 2.57 -28.88
CA THR A 64 0.66 1.97 -27.99
C THR A 64 2.11 2.22 -28.37
N ASP A 65 3.01 2.10 -27.38
CA ASP A 65 4.46 2.19 -27.51
C ASP A 65 4.92 3.51 -28.14
N LEU A 66 4.43 4.64 -27.60
CA LEU A 66 4.64 5.97 -28.16
C LEU A 66 5.15 6.96 -27.11
N ALA A 67 6.23 7.67 -27.46
CA ALA A 67 6.73 8.81 -26.69
C ALA A 67 6.51 10.13 -27.45
N ILE A 68 5.86 11.09 -26.82
CA ILE A 68 5.66 12.45 -27.35
C ILE A 68 6.25 13.46 -26.36
N VAL A 69 7.21 14.24 -26.83
CA VAL A 69 7.90 15.26 -26.04
C VAL A 69 7.66 16.62 -26.69
N ALA A 70 7.00 17.51 -25.97
CA ALA A 70 6.77 18.88 -26.41
C ALA A 70 8.05 19.71 -26.43
N THR A 71 8.05 20.72 -27.29
CA THR A 71 9.11 21.72 -27.36
C THR A 71 9.04 22.63 -26.13
N PRO A 72 10.16 22.90 -25.45
CA PRO A 72 10.22 23.93 -24.41
C PRO A 72 9.75 25.29 -24.94
N GLY A 73 8.86 25.97 -24.21
CA GLY A 73 8.45 27.35 -24.51
C GLY A 73 7.12 27.53 -25.27
N ALA A 74 6.38 26.45 -25.53
CA ALA A 74 5.05 26.58 -26.07
C ALA A 74 4.02 27.08 -25.03
N SER A 75 2.92 27.66 -25.49
CA SER A 75 1.97 28.42 -24.64
C SER A 75 0.64 27.71 -24.36
N ALA A 76 0.23 26.72 -25.15
CA ALA A 76 -1.03 25.99 -24.95
C ALA A 76 -0.88 24.51 -25.36
N GLY A 77 -1.97 23.75 -25.37
CA GLY A 77 -2.04 22.42 -26.01
C GLY A 77 -1.71 21.21 -25.14
N HIS A 78 -2.20 20.06 -25.57
CA HIS A 78 -2.13 18.77 -24.89
C HIS A 78 -1.32 17.73 -25.71
N GLY A 79 -0.83 16.68 -25.07
CA GLY A 79 -0.17 15.59 -25.81
C GLY A 79 -1.18 14.84 -26.69
N ILE A 80 -2.18 14.24 -26.08
CA ILE A 80 -3.29 13.57 -26.79
C ILE A 80 -4.58 14.26 -26.37
N SER A 81 -5.34 14.78 -27.34
CA SER A 81 -6.61 15.44 -27.09
C SER A 81 -7.74 14.78 -27.86
N PHE A 82 -8.82 14.43 -27.14
CA PHE A 82 -10.06 13.96 -27.75
C PHE A 82 -10.88 15.17 -28.24
N ARG A 83 -10.31 15.90 -29.19
CA ARG A 83 -10.92 17.04 -29.87
C ARG A 83 -10.81 16.85 -31.38
N VAL A 84 -11.81 17.38 -32.07
CA VAL A 84 -11.78 17.50 -33.53
C VAL A 84 -11.16 18.85 -33.93
N PRO A 85 -10.72 19.00 -35.20
CA PRO A 85 -9.99 20.19 -35.65
C PRO A 85 -10.71 21.52 -35.46
N ASP A 86 -12.04 21.53 -35.44
CA ASP A 86 -12.84 22.73 -35.23
C ASP A 86 -12.98 23.11 -33.75
N GLY A 87 -12.33 22.38 -32.84
CA GLY A 87 -12.32 22.62 -31.41
C GLY A 87 -13.46 21.95 -30.63
N ARG A 88 -14.43 21.30 -31.30
CA ARG A 88 -15.44 20.48 -30.62
C ARG A 88 -14.78 19.31 -29.89
N SER A 89 -15.42 18.89 -28.81
CA SER A 89 -14.98 17.76 -27.99
C SER A 89 -15.49 16.45 -28.58
N GLY A 90 -14.59 15.50 -28.80
CA GLY A 90 -14.96 14.16 -29.22
C GLY A 90 -15.14 13.21 -28.04
N LEU A 91 -16.02 12.23 -28.20
CA LEU A 91 -16.28 11.19 -27.21
C LEU A 91 -15.45 9.96 -27.55
N ALA A 92 -14.63 9.47 -26.61
CA ALA A 92 -14.02 8.15 -26.79
C ALA A 92 -15.12 7.10 -27.03
N GLN A 93 -14.95 6.25 -28.05
CA GLN A 93 -15.87 5.14 -28.32
C GLN A 93 -15.39 3.87 -27.60
N ASP A 94 -16.29 2.89 -27.45
CA ASP A 94 -16.00 1.57 -26.87
C ASP A 94 -14.68 1.00 -27.40
N MET A 95 -13.93 0.29 -26.55
CA MET A 95 -12.64 -0.32 -26.88
C MET A 95 -11.51 0.66 -27.22
N THR A 96 -11.64 1.95 -26.89
CA THR A 96 -10.52 2.88 -27.03
C THR A 96 -9.45 2.60 -25.97
N THR A 97 -8.23 2.33 -26.41
CA THR A 97 -7.10 1.94 -25.53
C THR A 97 -5.86 2.79 -25.80
N LEU A 98 -5.25 3.30 -24.73
CA LEU A 98 -3.96 4.00 -24.78
C LEU A 98 -2.99 3.28 -23.83
N GLU A 99 -1.92 2.71 -24.35
CA GLU A 99 -1.03 1.84 -23.57
C GLU A 99 0.46 2.14 -23.78
N ARG A 100 1.29 2.08 -22.75
CA ARG A 100 2.76 2.23 -22.88
C ARG A 100 3.16 3.55 -23.54
N LEU A 101 2.67 4.65 -22.96
CA LEU A 101 2.89 6.00 -23.48
C LEU A 101 3.82 6.82 -22.58
N VAL A 102 4.61 7.71 -23.18
CA VAL A 102 5.38 8.74 -22.45
C VAL A 102 5.03 10.12 -23.01
N LEU A 103 4.51 11.01 -22.16
CA LEU A 103 4.03 12.34 -22.55
C LEU A 103 4.70 13.41 -21.69
N ARG A 104 5.48 14.29 -22.31
CA ARG A 104 6.31 15.25 -21.56
C ARG A 104 6.21 16.67 -22.07
N GLY A 105 6.09 17.62 -21.14
CA GLY A 105 6.37 19.03 -21.39
C GLY A 105 5.26 19.81 -22.08
N PHE A 106 4.04 19.27 -22.14
CA PHE A 106 2.91 19.97 -22.76
C PHE A 106 2.45 21.13 -21.88
N PRO A 107 2.15 22.33 -22.41
CA PRO A 107 1.63 23.43 -21.59
C PRO A 107 0.28 23.13 -20.94
N GLY A 108 -0.55 22.30 -21.57
CA GLY A 108 -1.76 21.73 -21.01
C GLY A 108 -1.50 20.41 -20.27
N SER A 109 -2.38 19.46 -20.47
CA SER A 109 -2.30 18.10 -19.90
C SER A 109 -1.65 17.12 -20.87
N GLY A 110 -1.01 16.07 -20.36
CA GLY A 110 -0.46 15.01 -21.21
C GLY A 110 -1.56 14.34 -22.05
N ILE A 111 -2.62 13.88 -21.40
CA ILE A 111 -3.84 13.38 -22.04
C ILE A 111 -5.02 14.24 -21.58
N TYR A 112 -5.85 14.67 -22.53
CA TYR A 112 -7.08 15.42 -22.25
C TYR A 112 -8.28 14.79 -22.94
N VAL A 113 -9.27 14.44 -22.13
CA VAL A 113 -10.50 13.76 -22.55
C VAL A 113 -11.69 14.55 -22.03
N ARG A 114 -12.68 14.79 -22.88
CA ARG A 114 -13.93 15.45 -22.48
C ARG A 114 -15.17 14.60 -22.81
N GLY A 115 -15.66 13.85 -21.81
CA GLY A 115 -16.66 12.78 -21.94
C GLY A 115 -16.11 11.47 -22.55
N GLY A 116 -16.91 10.41 -22.66
CA GLY A 116 -16.56 9.23 -23.48
C GLY A 116 -17.00 7.86 -22.94
N SER A 117 -17.42 6.98 -23.85
CA SER A 117 -17.64 5.54 -23.63
C SER A 117 -16.32 4.82 -23.25
N PRO A 118 -16.30 3.51 -22.92
CA PRO A 118 -15.17 2.83 -22.26
C PRO A 118 -13.78 3.23 -22.77
N LEU A 119 -13.02 3.90 -21.89
CA LEU A 119 -11.64 4.30 -22.14
C LEU A 119 -10.71 3.54 -21.19
N ARG A 120 -9.71 2.87 -21.76
CA ARG A 120 -8.65 2.20 -21.00
C ARG A 120 -7.32 2.91 -21.22
N LEU A 121 -6.66 3.25 -20.12
CA LEU A 121 -5.34 3.86 -20.04
C LEU A 121 -4.43 2.91 -19.24
N ASP A 122 -3.31 2.48 -19.79
CA ASP A 122 -2.42 1.51 -19.14
C ASP A 122 -0.94 1.85 -19.36
N TYR A 123 -0.08 1.72 -18.34
CA TYR A 123 1.35 1.99 -18.44
C TYR A 123 1.68 3.37 -19.06
N ILE A 124 1.14 4.44 -18.51
CA ILE A 124 1.33 5.80 -19.02
C ILE A 124 2.24 6.58 -18.08
N THR A 125 3.28 7.19 -18.63
CA THR A 125 4.17 8.11 -17.92
C THR A 125 3.94 9.54 -18.39
N THR A 126 3.66 10.45 -17.47
CA THR A 126 3.44 11.88 -17.76
C THR A 126 4.43 12.73 -16.98
N LEU A 127 5.13 13.63 -17.65
CA LEU A 127 6.25 14.36 -17.04
C LEU A 127 6.15 15.85 -17.35
N TRP A 128 6.18 16.69 -16.31
CA TRP A 128 6.34 18.14 -16.47
C TRP A 128 5.33 18.81 -17.41
N ASN A 129 4.08 18.33 -17.43
CA ASN A 129 3.01 19.00 -18.17
C ASN A 129 2.52 20.22 -17.37
N GLY A 130 2.09 21.28 -18.03
CA GLY A 130 1.73 22.55 -17.42
C GLY A 130 0.41 22.50 -16.65
N ARG A 131 -0.45 21.50 -16.90
CA ARG A 131 -1.64 21.20 -16.10
C ARG A 131 -1.52 19.84 -15.41
N PHE A 132 -2.22 18.83 -15.91
CA PHE A 132 -2.27 17.50 -15.31
C PHE A 132 -1.52 16.47 -16.17
N GLY A 133 -1.19 15.32 -15.58
CA GLY A 133 -0.75 14.18 -16.37
C GLY A 133 -1.86 13.71 -17.31
N ILE A 134 -2.97 13.31 -16.71
CA ILE A 134 -4.20 12.88 -17.39
C ILE A 134 -5.36 13.69 -16.82
N GLU A 135 -6.13 14.33 -17.70
CA GLU A 135 -7.32 15.12 -17.36
C GLU A 135 -8.53 14.54 -18.08
N VAL A 136 -9.53 14.13 -17.29
CA VAL A 136 -10.81 13.64 -17.79
C VAL A 136 -11.92 14.53 -17.23
N GLU A 137 -12.62 15.22 -18.12
CA GLU A 137 -13.65 16.18 -17.78
C GLU A 137 -15.00 15.75 -18.36
N ASP A 138 -16.06 15.83 -17.57
CA ASP A 138 -17.43 15.73 -18.03
C ASP A 138 -18.23 16.92 -17.49
N THR A 139 -18.27 18.00 -18.27
CA THR A 139 -18.97 19.23 -17.89
C THR A 139 -20.46 19.21 -18.22
N HIS A 140 -21.01 18.11 -18.72
CA HIS A 140 -22.40 18.07 -19.12
C HIS A 140 -23.36 17.94 -17.93
N VAL A 141 -24.37 18.81 -17.94
CA VAL A 141 -25.51 18.78 -17.02
C VAL A 141 -26.59 17.79 -17.46
N ASP A 142 -26.64 17.45 -18.75
CA ASP A 142 -27.62 16.51 -19.31
C ASP A 142 -27.15 15.07 -19.20
N THR A 143 -27.95 14.26 -18.51
CA THR A 143 -27.66 12.87 -18.12
C THR A 143 -27.57 11.89 -19.28
N ASP A 144 -27.93 12.29 -20.51
CA ASP A 144 -28.33 11.31 -21.52
C ASP A 144 -27.28 11.00 -22.60
N ASN A 145 -26.41 11.94 -23.02
CA ASN A 145 -25.63 11.77 -24.27
C ASN A 145 -24.13 12.14 -24.20
N GLY A 146 -23.45 12.01 -23.06
CA GLY A 146 -22.03 12.38 -23.05
C GLY A 146 -21.19 12.03 -21.84
N SER A 147 -21.72 11.20 -20.94
CA SER A 147 -21.01 10.84 -19.73
C SER A 147 -19.97 9.77 -19.95
N VAL A 148 -18.95 9.81 -19.09
CA VAL A 148 -17.97 8.73 -19.03
C VAL A 148 -18.70 7.45 -18.67
N HIS A 149 -18.64 6.37 -19.46
CA HIS A 149 -19.32 5.12 -19.12
C HIS A 149 -18.43 4.23 -18.24
N GLN A 150 -17.22 3.97 -18.72
CA GLN A 150 -16.23 3.22 -17.98
C GLN A 150 -14.87 3.84 -18.22
N LEU A 151 -14.14 4.05 -17.13
CA LEU A 151 -12.78 4.57 -17.18
C LEU A 151 -11.89 3.64 -16.38
N SER A 152 -10.90 3.05 -17.05
CA SER A 152 -9.91 2.21 -16.38
C SER A 152 -8.54 2.80 -16.59
N MET A 153 -7.90 3.21 -15.51
CA MET A 153 -6.52 3.69 -15.49
C MET A 153 -5.67 2.75 -14.66
N LYS A 154 -4.60 2.22 -15.26
CA LYS A 154 -3.69 1.27 -14.61
C LYS A 154 -2.24 1.66 -14.85
N HIS A 155 -1.40 1.48 -13.83
CA HIS A 155 0.04 1.70 -13.93
C HIS A 155 0.38 3.09 -14.48
N ILE A 156 -0.22 4.12 -13.89
CA ILE A 156 -0.01 5.50 -14.31
C ILE A 156 1.07 6.12 -13.44
N SER A 157 2.10 6.68 -14.05
CA SER A 157 3.14 7.44 -13.38
C SER A 157 3.09 8.90 -13.81
N GLY A 158 3.03 9.83 -12.86
CA GLY A 158 3.15 11.25 -13.14
C GLY A 158 4.24 11.89 -12.28
N ASP A 159 5.12 12.67 -12.90
CA ASP A 159 6.15 13.42 -12.16
C ASP A 159 6.14 14.90 -12.57
N GLY A 160 5.95 15.77 -11.58
CA GLY A 160 6.18 17.20 -11.78
C GLY A 160 5.19 17.93 -12.70
N ASN A 161 3.99 17.41 -12.95
CA ASN A 161 2.98 18.19 -13.68
C ASN A 161 2.56 19.40 -12.84
N MET A 162 2.62 20.60 -13.42
CA MET A 162 2.74 21.85 -12.67
C MET A 162 1.40 22.44 -12.21
N GLY A 163 0.31 22.19 -12.94
CA GLY A 163 -0.98 22.84 -12.65
C GLY A 163 -0.94 24.37 -12.69
N GLY A 164 -2.11 24.99 -12.66
CA GLY A 164 -2.19 26.39 -12.25
C GLY A 164 -2.00 26.51 -10.73
N VAL A 165 -1.36 27.59 -10.27
CA VAL A 165 -1.35 27.94 -8.83
C VAL A 165 -2.78 28.08 -8.29
N ALA A 166 -3.69 28.60 -9.12
CA ALA A 166 -5.12 28.72 -8.82
C ALA A 166 -5.83 27.36 -8.67
N ASP A 167 -5.31 26.29 -9.30
CA ASP A 167 -5.86 24.94 -9.23
C ASP A 167 -5.39 24.18 -7.97
N GLY A 168 -4.50 24.80 -7.19
CA GLY A 168 -3.82 24.14 -6.07
C GLY A 168 -2.63 23.29 -6.49
N GLY A 169 -2.04 23.53 -7.67
CA GLY A 169 -0.95 22.73 -8.23
C GLY A 169 -1.44 21.57 -9.10
N GLY A 170 -0.52 20.94 -9.84
CA GLY A 170 -0.87 19.87 -10.78
C GLY A 170 -1.16 18.53 -10.10
N SER A 171 -1.55 17.54 -10.90
CA SER A 171 -1.74 16.17 -10.45
C SER A 171 -1.42 15.15 -11.55
N THR A 172 -1.22 13.89 -11.16
CA THR A 172 -1.05 12.79 -12.12
C THR A 172 -2.37 12.51 -12.83
N VAL A 173 -3.48 12.44 -12.08
CA VAL A 173 -4.83 12.25 -12.61
C VAL A 173 -5.75 13.35 -12.10
N SER A 174 -6.56 13.92 -12.98
CA SER A 174 -7.65 14.84 -12.67
C SER A 174 -8.94 14.33 -13.29
N LEU A 175 -9.95 14.12 -12.44
CA LEU A 175 -11.30 13.71 -12.80
C LEU A 175 -12.25 14.85 -12.44
N LYS A 176 -13.01 15.35 -13.41
CA LYS A 176 -13.91 16.48 -13.20
C LYS A 176 -15.31 16.19 -13.71
N GLY A 177 -16.33 16.39 -12.88
CA GLY A 177 -17.73 16.40 -13.29
C GLY A 177 -18.37 15.03 -13.60
N LEU A 178 -17.71 13.91 -13.30
CA LEU A 178 -18.19 12.56 -13.67
C LEU A 178 -19.45 12.15 -12.89
N MET A 179 -20.50 11.66 -13.56
CA MET A 179 -21.83 11.46 -12.94
C MET A 179 -22.23 9.98 -12.73
N ALA A 180 -22.99 9.72 -11.66
CA ALA A 180 -23.29 8.38 -11.12
C ALA A 180 -24.07 7.42 -12.01
N HIS A 181 -24.93 7.96 -12.88
CA HIS A 181 -25.87 7.14 -13.63
C HIS A 181 -25.20 6.33 -14.75
N LYS A 182 -23.94 6.64 -15.09
CA LYS A 182 -23.27 6.06 -16.26
C LYS A 182 -21.80 5.71 -16.06
N ALA A 183 -21.07 6.34 -15.13
CA ALA A 183 -19.62 6.12 -14.99
C ALA A 183 -19.26 5.11 -13.90
N ALA A 184 -18.36 4.18 -14.21
CA ALA A 184 -17.54 3.48 -13.23
C ALA A 184 -16.06 3.78 -13.49
N VAL A 185 -15.36 4.33 -12.49
CA VAL A 185 -13.94 4.65 -12.60
C VAL A 185 -13.12 3.67 -11.77
N SER A 186 -12.09 3.09 -12.37
CA SER A 186 -11.08 2.28 -11.69
C SER A 186 -9.71 2.92 -11.87
N LEU A 187 -9.05 3.18 -10.76
CA LEU A 187 -7.67 3.67 -10.67
C LEU A 187 -6.85 2.59 -9.98
N LEU A 188 -5.86 2.03 -10.66
CA LEU A 188 -5.00 0.99 -10.13
C LEU A 188 -3.52 1.37 -10.32
N ASP A 189 -2.74 1.30 -9.25
CA ASP A 189 -1.30 1.54 -9.26
C ASP A 189 -0.94 2.90 -9.87
N ILE A 190 -1.44 3.95 -9.20
CA ILE A 190 -1.19 5.34 -9.59
C ILE A 190 -0.01 5.87 -8.77
N LYS A 191 1.13 6.07 -9.42
CA LYS A 191 2.30 6.73 -8.81
C LYS A 191 2.33 8.20 -9.20
N SER A 192 2.53 9.06 -8.21
CA SER A 192 2.69 10.49 -8.39
C SER A 192 3.87 11.02 -7.62
N GLU A 193 4.71 11.83 -8.27
CA GLU A 193 5.85 12.47 -7.63
C GLU A 193 5.72 13.98 -7.58
N TYR A 194 5.71 14.52 -6.36
CA TYR A 194 5.84 15.94 -6.11
C TYR A 194 7.28 16.38 -6.38
N ARG A 195 7.45 17.27 -7.37
CA ARG A 195 8.74 17.89 -7.69
C ARG A 195 8.58 19.38 -7.90
N VAL A 196 9.36 20.20 -7.20
CA VAL A 196 9.58 21.59 -7.59
C VAL A 196 10.45 21.59 -8.85
N ARG A 197 10.07 22.40 -9.84
CA ARG A 197 10.81 22.54 -11.09
C ARG A 197 12.28 22.91 -10.78
N PRO A 198 13.28 22.22 -11.37
CA PRO A 198 14.67 22.62 -11.23
C PRO A 198 14.88 24.07 -11.70
N ILE A 199 15.64 24.85 -10.93
CA ILE A 199 15.86 26.30 -11.07
C ILE A 199 16.48 26.72 -12.43
N GLY A 200 16.83 25.78 -13.31
CA GLY A 200 17.46 26.04 -14.61
C GLY A 200 16.51 26.28 -15.80
N ASP A 201 15.23 25.89 -15.72
CA ASP A 201 14.28 25.95 -16.86
C ASP A 201 13.36 27.21 -16.81
N SER A 202 13.88 28.35 -16.35
CA SER A 202 13.19 29.65 -16.27
C SER A 202 11.97 29.75 -15.33
N GLY A 203 11.82 28.84 -14.36
CA GLY A 203 10.81 28.94 -13.31
C GLY A 203 11.41 29.52 -12.03
N ASP A 204 10.77 30.54 -11.46
CA ASP A 204 11.07 31.19 -10.17
C ASP A 204 10.90 30.29 -8.92
N GLY A 205 10.83 28.97 -9.09
CA GLY A 205 10.53 28.03 -8.02
C GLY A 205 9.09 28.08 -7.50
N SER A 206 8.19 28.86 -8.13
CA SER A 206 6.79 28.97 -7.70
C SER A 206 5.88 27.89 -8.28
N ALA A 207 6.26 27.27 -9.40
CA ALA A 207 5.49 26.20 -10.05
C ALA A 207 5.63 24.88 -9.27
N MET A 208 4.54 24.45 -8.65
CA MET A 208 4.46 23.23 -7.88
C MET A 208 4.19 22.06 -8.83
N GLY A 209 5.12 21.12 -8.97
CA GLY A 209 4.80 19.83 -9.59
C GLY A 209 3.70 19.11 -8.82
N ASN A 210 3.24 17.95 -9.29
CA ASN A 210 2.08 17.20 -8.78
C ASN A 210 1.83 17.41 -7.29
N TYR A 211 0.98 18.36 -6.92
CA TYR A 211 0.72 18.67 -5.51
C TYR A 211 -0.24 17.64 -4.92
N HIS A 212 -1.04 17.00 -5.76
CA HIS A 212 -1.86 15.85 -5.43
C HIS A 212 -1.58 14.71 -6.41
N ALA A 213 -1.79 13.45 -6.01
CA ALA A 213 -1.69 12.35 -7.00
C ALA A 213 -2.95 12.30 -7.88
N VAL A 214 -4.12 12.27 -7.25
CA VAL A 214 -5.42 12.23 -7.91
C VAL A 214 -6.28 13.39 -7.39
N VAL A 215 -6.86 14.17 -8.30
CA VAL A 215 -7.87 15.18 -7.98
C VAL A 215 -9.22 14.73 -8.54
N ILE A 216 -10.25 14.77 -7.72
CA ILE A 216 -11.63 14.41 -8.06
C ILE A 216 -12.50 15.62 -7.75
N GLU A 217 -12.90 16.36 -8.78
CA GLU A 217 -13.68 17.59 -8.65
C GLU A 217 -15.10 17.35 -9.16
N ASP A 218 -16.11 17.64 -8.34
CA ASP A 218 -17.51 17.61 -8.73
C ASP A 218 -17.98 16.30 -9.38
N CYS A 219 -17.41 15.18 -8.95
CA CYS A 219 -17.84 13.86 -9.37
C CYS A 219 -18.93 13.30 -8.43
N ALA A 220 -19.87 12.55 -8.99
CA ALA A 220 -20.92 11.83 -8.27
C ALA A 220 -20.92 10.33 -8.58
N CYS A 221 -19.98 9.83 -9.40
CA CYS A 221 -19.93 8.42 -9.77
C CYS A 221 -19.18 7.51 -8.79
N PRO A 222 -19.40 6.18 -8.85
CA PRO A 222 -18.52 5.22 -8.22
C PRO A 222 -17.08 5.33 -8.74
N ILE A 223 -16.13 5.44 -7.81
CA ILE A 223 -14.70 5.50 -8.09
C ILE A 223 -14.00 4.50 -7.16
N ALA A 224 -13.29 3.54 -7.73
CA ALA A 224 -12.43 2.62 -7.00
C ALA A 224 -10.96 3.01 -7.23
N ALA A 225 -10.20 3.24 -6.16
CA ALA A 225 -8.80 3.61 -6.20
C ALA A 225 -7.93 2.67 -5.36
N THR A 226 -7.11 1.86 -6.02
CA THR A 226 -6.23 0.88 -5.37
C THR A 226 -4.76 1.17 -5.72
N GLY A 227 -3.88 1.18 -4.73
CA GLY A 227 -2.43 1.37 -4.98
C GLY A 227 -2.08 2.79 -5.43
N VAL A 228 -2.71 3.81 -4.84
CA VAL A 228 -2.33 5.20 -5.13
C VAL A 228 -1.17 5.60 -4.22
N GLU A 229 -0.04 5.94 -4.83
CA GLU A 229 1.17 6.34 -4.13
C GLU A 229 1.56 7.76 -4.52
N HIS A 230 1.70 8.64 -3.53
CA HIS A 230 2.20 9.98 -3.72
C HIS A 230 3.50 10.20 -2.97
N ILE A 231 4.59 10.44 -3.68
CA ILE A 231 5.93 10.58 -3.09
C ILE A 231 6.41 12.02 -3.30
N ALA A 232 7.05 12.61 -2.29
CA ALA A 232 7.92 13.76 -2.47
C ALA A 232 9.39 13.29 -2.41
N THR A 233 10.16 13.58 -3.46
CA THR A 233 11.59 13.24 -3.51
C THR A 233 12.45 14.48 -3.78
N GLY A 234 13.72 14.39 -3.40
CA GLY A 234 14.71 15.43 -3.61
C GLY A 234 14.58 16.59 -2.62
N SER A 235 15.34 17.66 -2.85
CA SER A 235 15.46 18.84 -1.96
C SER A 235 14.21 19.74 -2.00
N GLN A 236 13.03 19.18 -1.82
CA GLN A 236 11.78 19.94 -1.82
C GLN A 236 11.69 20.76 -0.53
N THR A 237 11.27 22.02 -0.67
CA THR A 237 11.06 22.93 0.48
C THR A 237 9.63 22.86 1.02
N ARG A 238 8.77 22.05 0.40
CA ARG A 238 7.34 21.91 0.75
C ARG A 238 6.95 20.45 0.78
N LYS A 239 6.00 20.13 1.66
CA LYS A 239 5.37 18.80 1.72
C LYS A 239 4.47 18.56 0.51
N PRO A 240 4.33 17.31 0.04
CA PRO A 240 3.32 16.96 -0.94
C PRO A 240 1.92 17.16 -0.30
N GLY A 241 0.92 17.41 -1.13
CA GLY A 241 -0.47 17.39 -0.70
C GLY A 241 -1.02 15.97 -0.60
N ASN A 242 -2.34 15.84 -0.76
CA ASN A 242 -3.05 14.58 -0.60
C ASN A 242 -2.78 13.61 -1.76
N ALA A 243 -2.71 12.30 -1.48
CA ALA A 243 -2.73 11.27 -2.52
C ALA A 243 -4.03 11.32 -3.33
N ILE A 244 -5.19 11.46 -2.67
CA ILE A 244 -6.46 11.69 -3.34
C ILE A 244 -7.09 12.95 -2.74
N GLN A 245 -7.50 13.89 -3.58
CA GLN A 245 -8.20 15.10 -3.17
C GLN A 245 -9.57 15.15 -3.81
N VAL A 246 -10.63 15.30 -3.01
CA VAL A 246 -12.00 15.48 -3.49
C VAL A 246 -12.40 16.95 -3.32
N LYS A 247 -12.91 17.58 -4.39
CA LYS A 247 -13.32 18.99 -4.45
C LYS A 247 -14.77 19.14 -4.96
N GLY A 248 -15.35 20.32 -4.71
CA GLY A 248 -16.67 20.71 -5.22
C GLY A 248 -17.85 20.26 -4.34
N PRO A 249 -19.10 20.64 -4.64
CA PRO A 249 -20.30 20.18 -3.93
C PRO A 249 -20.67 18.71 -4.12
N LYS A 250 -20.32 18.08 -5.25
CA LYS A 250 -20.69 16.66 -5.49
C LYS A 250 -19.71 15.71 -4.79
N ARG A 251 -20.20 14.51 -4.46
CA ARG A 251 -19.44 13.48 -3.72
C ARG A 251 -19.52 12.15 -4.48
N PRO A 252 -18.40 11.59 -4.94
CA PRO A 252 -18.38 10.26 -5.52
C PRO A 252 -18.58 9.20 -4.44
N ASP A 253 -19.07 8.02 -4.82
CA ASP A 253 -18.94 6.82 -4.00
C ASP A 253 -17.51 6.29 -4.16
N LEU A 254 -16.62 6.72 -3.26
CA LEU A 254 -15.19 6.45 -3.33
C LEU A 254 -14.84 5.22 -2.49
N LEU A 255 -14.37 4.16 -3.15
CA LEU A 255 -13.72 3.01 -2.52
C LEU A 255 -12.21 3.14 -2.70
N TRP A 256 -11.43 3.00 -1.62
CA TRP A 256 -9.98 3.08 -1.71
C TRP A 256 -9.26 1.98 -0.93
N GLN A 257 -8.09 1.57 -1.43
CA GLN A 257 -7.23 0.58 -0.80
C GLN A 257 -5.75 0.88 -1.11
N SER A 258 -4.86 0.70 -0.13
CA SER A 258 -3.41 0.91 -0.32
C SER A 258 -3.06 2.29 -0.87
N VAL A 259 -3.66 3.35 -0.30
CA VAL A 259 -3.37 4.74 -0.64
C VAL A 259 -2.32 5.29 0.33
N THR A 260 -1.21 5.81 -0.19
CA THR A 260 -0.07 6.25 0.61
C THR A 260 0.46 7.61 0.16
N VAL A 261 0.92 8.41 1.13
CA VAL A 261 1.75 9.59 0.89
C VAL A 261 3.09 9.35 1.59
N ARG A 262 4.19 9.46 0.85
CA ARG A 262 5.56 9.34 1.36
C ARG A 262 6.29 10.66 1.19
N ASP A 263 6.98 11.07 2.24
CA ASP A 263 7.85 12.25 2.22
C ASP A 263 9.20 11.80 2.75
N ASP A 264 10.17 11.71 1.84
CA ASP A 264 11.49 11.16 2.13
C ASP A 264 12.42 12.21 2.79
N HIS A 265 11.88 13.33 3.31
CA HIS A 265 12.66 14.41 3.91
C HIS A 265 12.70 14.34 5.46
N PRO A 266 13.78 13.83 6.08
CA PRO A 266 13.88 13.66 7.54
C PRO A 266 14.08 14.96 8.33
N SER A 267 14.36 16.09 7.66
CA SER A 267 14.84 17.33 8.29
C SER A 267 13.83 18.48 8.29
N GLN A 268 12.60 18.25 7.81
CA GLN A 268 11.60 19.30 7.71
C GLN A 268 10.74 19.39 8.98
N THR A 269 11.17 20.24 9.92
CA THR A 269 10.35 20.68 11.07
C THR A 269 9.25 21.62 10.58
N VAL A 270 8.22 21.07 9.92
CA VAL A 270 7.12 21.87 9.39
C VAL A 270 6.01 21.92 10.43
N GLY A 271 5.76 23.09 11.00
CA GLY A 271 4.59 23.42 11.83
C GLY A 271 3.26 23.42 11.06
N GLY A 272 3.12 22.53 10.08
CA GLY A 272 1.92 22.30 9.29
C GLY A 272 1.26 20.99 9.73
N ALA A 273 -0.07 20.98 9.71
CA ALA A 273 -0.91 19.86 10.11
C ALA A 273 -0.43 18.50 9.56
N PRO A 274 -0.66 17.38 10.28
CA PRO A 274 -0.40 16.05 9.76
C PRO A 274 -1.05 15.85 8.39
N TYR A 275 -0.50 14.94 7.57
CA TYR A 275 -1.09 14.55 6.29
C TYR A 275 -2.60 14.39 6.46
N ARG A 276 -3.39 14.92 5.53
CA ARG A 276 -4.84 14.82 5.54
C ARG A 276 -5.25 14.06 4.28
N VAL A 277 -5.71 12.81 4.39
CA VAL A 277 -6.31 12.06 3.28
C VAL A 277 -7.59 12.76 2.79
N PHE A 278 -8.20 13.59 3.65
CA PHE A 278 -9.28 14.49 3.33
C PHE A 278 -9.11 15.83 4.05
N ASP A 279 -9.30 16.95 3.36
CA ASP A 279 -9.51 18.25 4.01
C ASP A 279 -11.02 18.54 4.09
N GLU A 280 -11.44 19.12 5.23
CA GLU A 280 -12.80 19.22 5.80
C GLU A 280 -13.98 19.56 4.86
N VAL A 281 -15.06 18.75 4.90
CA VAL A 281 -16.39 19.03 5.51
C VAL A 281 -17.18 17.71 5.54
N LEU A 282 -17.08 16.95 6.64
CA LEU A 282 -17.93 15.78 6.93
C LEU A 282 -18.80 16.03 8.17
N SER A 283 -19.29 17.26 8.36
CA SER A 283 -20.30 17.54 9.37
C SER A 283 -21.68 17.70 8.73
N ARG A 284 -22.55 16.72 9.06
CA ARG A 284 -24.02 16.69 9.00
C ARG A 284 -24.68 16.13 7.73
N GLY A 285 -25.20 14.91 7.91
CA GLY A 285 -26.62 14.65 7.61
C GLY A 285 -26.92 13.68 6.46
N SER A 286 -26.63 12.39 6.61
CA SER A 286 -27.45 11.37 5.94
C SER A 286 -27.44 10.05 6.70
N SER A 287 -28.62 9.65 7.16
CA SER A 287 -28.93 8.42 7.90
C SER A 287 -29.04 7.21 6.96
N ALA A 288 -27.92 6.75 6.40
CA ALA A 288 -27.84 5.46 5.70
C ALA A 288 -26.64 4.65 6.22
N PRO A 289 -26.81 3.35 6.53
CA PRO A 289 -25.75 2.54 7.12
C PRO A 289 -24.87 1.97 6.01
N HIS A 290 -23.82 2.69 5.63
CA HIS A 290 -22.71 2.12 4.88
C HIS A 290 -21.38 2.55 5.49
N GLY A 291 -20.61 1.56 5.92
CA GLY A 291 -19.15 1.57 6.02
C GLY A 291 -18.53 2.68 6.85
N VAL A 292 -18.14 2.33 8.08
CA VAL A 292 -17.26 3.11 8.96
C VAL A 292 -16.10 3.74 8.19
N LEU A 293 -16.09 5.07 8.16
CA LEU A 293 -15.03 5.91 7.60
C LEU A 293 -13.84 5.93 8.56
N GLY A 294 -13.03 4.87 8.53
CA GLY A 294 -11.75 4.81 9.23
C GLY A 294 -10.66 5.49 8.41
N VAL A 295 -10.54 6.81 8.53
CA VAL A 295 -9.37 7.56 8.05
C VAL A 295 -8.28 7.39 9.10
N SER A 296 -7.35 6.44 8.90
CA SER A 296 -6.07 6.44 9.64
C SER A 296 -5.05 7.21 8.82
N ILE A 297 -4.68 8.37 9.31
CA ILE A 297 -3.46 9.05 8.90
C ILE A 297 -2.53 8.88 10.07
N GLU A 298 -1.73 7.84 10.01
CA GLU A 298 -0.67 7.64 10.96
C GLU A 298 0.62 7.99 10.23
N SER A 299 1.26 9.07 10.67
CA SER A 299 2.71 9.09 10.70
C SER A 299 3.13 7.90 11.57
N TYR A 300 3.34 6.75 10.94
CA TYR A 300 3.75 5.55 11.66
C TYR A 300 5.10 5.81 12.32
N THR A 301 5.15 5.78 13.65
CA THR A 301 6.37 5.32 14.29
C THR A 301 6.57 3.83 13.93
N PRO A 302 7.80 3.31 13.87
CA PRO A 302 8.06 1.88 13.61
C PRO A 302 7.20 0.94 14.48
N ASP A 303 6.78 1.40 15.66
CA ASP A 303 5.92 0.67 16.59
C ASP A 303 4.46 0.53 16.16
N GLN A 304 3.92 1.27 15.17
CA GLN A 304 2.48 1.20 14.85
C GLN A 304 2.14 0.34 13.61
N ILE A 305 3.12 0.00 12.77
CA ILE A 305 2.93 -0.76 11.51
C ILE A 305 2.46 -2.21 11.75
N ALA A 306 2.84 -2.87 12.86
CA ALA A 306 2.44 -4.27 13.06
C ALA A 306 0.96 -4.47 13.51
N THR A 307 0.13 -3.41 13.48
CA THR A 307 -1.29 -3.43 13.87
C THR A 307 -2.25 -3.30 12.68
N GLN A 308 -1.76 -3.51 11.45
CA GLN A 308 -2.64 -3.81 10.33
C GLN A 308 -3.31 -5.16 10.64
N VAL A 309 -4.63 -5.25 10.50
CA VAL A 309 -5.44 -6.45 10.80
C VAL A 309 -5.03 -7.56 9.83
N ASP A 310 -3.98 -8.27 10.20
CA ASP A 310 -3.64 -9.57 9.67
C ASP A 310 -4.82 -10.47 10.05
N THR A 311 -5.66 -10.78 9.08
CA THR A 311 -6.87 -11.59 9.29
C THR A 311 -6.54 -13.01 9.76
N SER A 312 -5.27 -13.44 9.68
CA SER A 312 -4.77 -14.67 10.31
C SER A 312 -4.62 -14.57 11.84
N ARG A 313 -4.64 -13.36 12.41
CA ARG A 313 -4.43 -13.08 13.85
C ARG A 313 -5.70 -12.95 14.69
N ARG A 314 -6.88 -13.28 14.16
CA ARG A 314 -8.13 -13.24 14.95
C ARG A 314 -8.10 -14.15 16.18
N ASP A 315 -7.20 -15.13 16.20
CA ASP A 315 -7.09 -16.12 17.26
C ASP A 315 -5.86 -15.92 18.17
N ASP A 316 -5.17 -14.79 18.05
CA ASP A 316 -4.12 -14.42 19.01
C ASP A 316 -4.74 -13.95 20.33
N LEU A 317 -3.96 -13.96 21.41
CA LEU A 317 -4.44 -13.46 22.69
C LEU A 317 -4.68 -11.95 22.59
N ALA A 318 -5.84 -11.48 23.05
CA ALA A 318 -6.13 -10.03 23.08
C ALA A 318 -5.19 -9.28 24.03
N ILE A 319 -4.88 -9.88 25.18
CA ILE A 319 -3.96 -9.38 26.21
C ILE A 319 -2.86 -10.42 26.42
N GLY A 320 -1.60 -10.00 26.47
CA GLY A 320 -0.45 -10.90 26.57
C GLY A 320 0.09 -11.38 25.22
N GLU A 321 0.91 -12.44 25.27
CA GLU A 321 1.57 -13.08 24.11
C GLU A 321 1.54 -14.61 24.25
N SER A 322 1.63 -15.34 23.14
CA SER A 322 1.95 -16.77 23.18
C SER A 322 3.19 -17.08 22.32
N THR A 323 3.99 -18.07 22.73
CA THR A 323 5.19 -18.49 21.99
C THR A 323 4.84 -19.13 20.64
N LEU A 324 3.67 -19.76 20.53
CA LEU A 324 3.16 -20.42 19.33
C LEU A 324 1.71 -20.01 19.07
N SER A 325 1.27 -20.06 17.81
CA SER A 325 -0.14 -19.91 17.49
C SER A 325 -0.94 -21.08 18.07
N ARG A 326 -2.05 -20.77 18.74
CA ARG A 326 -2.96 -21.77 19.32
C ARG A 326 -3.52 -22.77 18.30
N ARG A 327 -3.49 -22.43 17.01
CA ARG A 327 -3.93 -23.32 15.91
C ARG A 327 -2.89 -24.36 15.49
N VAL A 328 -1.63 -24.12 15.82
CA VAL A 328 -0.50 -24.99 15.44
C VAL A 328 -0.13 -25.94 16.57
N VAL A 329 -0.52 -25.62 17.81
CA VAL A 329 -0.34 -26.49 18.97
C VAL A 329 -1.16 -27.76 18.79
N THR A 330 -0.49 -28.91 18.86
CA THR A 330 -1.13 -30.23 18.73
C THR A 330 -1.33 -30.90 20.08
N ASP A 331 -2.29 -31.82 20.15
CA ASP A 331 -2.70 -32.51 21.38
C ASP A 331 -1.64 -33.50 21.90
N ALA A 332 -0.69 -33.94 21.06
CA ALA A 332 0.30 -34.95 21.42
C ALA A 332 1.36 -34.47 22.43
N GLY A 333 1.50 -33.15 22.62
CA GLY A 333 2.55 -32.55 23.43
C GLY A 333 3.98 -32.86 22.93
N VAL A 334 4.96 -32.24 23.57
CA VAL A 334 6.40 -32.44 23.36
C VAL A 334 7.02 -32.86 24.68
N ALA A 335 7.79 -33.95 24.67
CA ALA A 335 8.44 -34.48 25.88
C ALA A 335 9.64 -33.62 26.27
N LEU A 336 9.71 -33.22 27.53
CA LEU A 336 10.89 -32.59 28.10
C LEU A 336 11.82 -33.66 28.69
N THR A 337 13.12 -33.49 28.49
CA THR A 337 14.13 -34.30 29.18
C THR A 337 14.50 -33.64 30.51
N PRO A 338 14.40 -34.33 31.66
CA PRO A 338 14.86 -33.79 32.94
C PRO A 338 16.33 -33.35 32.88
N GLY A 339 16.63 -32.21 33.51
CA GLY A 339 17.95 -31.57 33.49
C GLY A 339 18.28 -30.83 32.19
N THR A 340 17.31 -30.61 31.30
CA THR A 340 17.48 -29.80 30.07
C THR A 340 16.53 -28.62 30.10
N LEU A 341 17.07 -27.41 29.92
CA LEU A 341 16.27 -26.19 29.71
C LEU A 341 15.89 -26.08 28.23
N TYR A 342 14.60 -26.17 27.93
CA TYR A 342 14.07 -26.00 26.57
C TYR A 342 13.63 -24.57 26.33
N LEU A 343 14.13 -23.95 25.27
CA LEU A 343 13.89 -22.56 24.88
C LEU A 343 12.98 -22.53 23.65
N THR A 344 11.89 -21.75 23.71
CA THR A 344 11.04 -21.44 22.54
C THR A 344 11.01 -19.95 22.30
N TYR A 345 11.47 -19.55 21.12
CA TYR A 345 11.70 -18.16 20.77
C TYR A 345 10.46 -17.53 20.14
N PHE A 346 10.21 -16.27 20.46
CA PHE A 346 9.16 -15.47 19.84
C PHE A 346 9.57 -14.00 19.76
N THR A 347 8.96 -13.26 18.86
CA THR A 347 9.11 -11.79 18.80
C THR A 347 7.88 -11.17 19.42
N ALA A 348 8.05 -10.32 20.43
CA ALA A 348 6.94 -9.70 21.12
C ALA A 348 6.15 -8.79 20.16
N MET A 349 4.83 -9.01 20.06
CA MET A 349 3.97 -8.19 19.20
C MET A 349 3.43 -6.95 19.93
N LYS A 350 3.51 -6.94 21.26
CA LYS A 350 2.98 -5.87 22.13
C LYS A 350 3.98 -5.51 23.21
N SER A 351 3.95 -4.25 23.64
CA SER A 351 4.67 -3.78 24.83
C SER A 351 3.73 -3.79 26.02
N GLU A 352 3.96 -4.68 26.99
CA GLU A 352 3.10 -4.88 28.15
C GLU A 352 3.92 -5.32 29.36
N ALA A 353 3.49 -4.96 30.57
CA ALA A 353 3.99 -5.58 31.79
C ALA A 353 3.48 -7.03 31.84
N ILE A 354 4.36 -7.98 32.14
CA ILE A 354 4.07 -9.39 32.28
C ILE A 354 4.30 -9.78 33.73
N THR A 355 3.28 -10.39 34.34
CA THR A 355 3.35 -10.88 35.72
C THR A 355 3.11 -12.39 35.82
N LEU A 356 2.50 -12.99 34.80
CA LEU A 356 2.09 -14.40 34.79
C LEU A 356 2.61 -15.12 33.54
N VAL A 357 2.91 -16.41 33.70
CA VAL A 357 3.12 -17.36 32.60
C VAL A 357 2.21 -18.55 32.75
N ARG A 358 1.62 -18.97 31.64
CA ARG A 358 0.77 -20.16 31.56
C ARG A 358 1.37 -21.17 30.59
N THR A 359 1.46 -22.42 31.04
CA THR A 359 1.82 -23.59 30.22
C THR A 359 0.73 -24.64 30.33
N CYS A 360 0.67 -25.57 29.38
CA CYS A 360 -0.28 -26.68 29.42
C CYS A 360 0.51 -27.98 29.35
N SER A 361 0.31 -28.85 30.33
CA SER A 361 0.81 -30.24 30.27
C SER A 361 0.01 -31.06 29.25
N GLY A 362 0.65 -32.09 28.71
CA GLY A 362 0.03 -33.14 27.90
C GLY A 362 -0.19 -34.42 28.73
N SER A 363 -0.11 -35.58 28.07
CA SER A 363 -0.48 -36.88 28.65
C SER A 363 0.50 -37.47 29.69
N VAL A 364 1.77 -37.06 29.69
CA VAL A 364 2.80 -37.52 30.64
C VAL A 364 3.13 -36.41 31.63
N THR A 365 3.13 -36.74 32.93
CA THR A 365 3.36 -35.79 34.02
C THR A 365 4.81 -35.84 34.53
N ALA A 366 5.24 -34.78 35.20
CA ALA A 366 6.53 -34.70 35.86
C ALA A 366 6.48 -35.46 37.20
N ALA A 367 6.76 -36.77 37.17
CA ALA A 367 6.83 -37.58 38.38
C ALA A 367 8.14 -37.31 39.14
N GLU A 368 8.03 -37.09 40.46
CA GLU A 368 9.18 -36.95 41.37
C GLU A 368 10.11 -35.76 41.07
N ALA A 369 9.64 -34.76 40.31
CA ALA A 369 10.41 -33.56 40.06
C ALA A 369 10.79 -32.88 41.37
N THR A 370 12.07 -32.50 41.51
CA THR A 370 12.55 -31.68 42.65
C THR A 370 12.66 -30.21 42.28
N LEU A 371 12.70 -29.93 40.97
CA LEU A 371 12.79 -28.60 40.39
C LEU A 371 11.87 -28.52 39.18
N CYS A 372 10.94 -27.56 39.18
CA CYS A 372 10.24 -27.13 37.97
C CYS A 372 10.17 -25.60 37.96
N ARG A 373 10.71 -24.98 36.91
CA ARG A 373 10.75 -23.52 36.76
C ARG A 373 10.48 -23.10 35.32
N ILE A 374 9.90 -21.92 35.18
CA ILE A 374 9.68 -21.26 33.89
C ILE A 374 10.44 -19.94 33.89
N ALA A 375 11.14 -19.65 32.80
CA ALA A 375 11.93 -18.45 32.59
C ALA A 375 11.49 -17.71 31.32
N VAL A 376 11.76 -16.41 31.27
CA VAL A 376 11.75 -15.61 30.05
C VAL A 376 13.11 -14.93 29.93
N TYR A 377 13.69 -15.06 28.75
CA TYR A 377 14.96 -14.43 28.38
C TYR A 377 14.71 -13.38 27.30
N GLU A 378 15.36 -12.23 27.39
CA GLU A 378 15.53 -11.30 26.27
C GLU A 378 16.70 -11.77 25.41
N VAL A 379 16.58 -11.66 24.09
CA VAL A 379 17.58 -12.10 23.11
C VAL A 379 18.22 -10.88 22.47
N ASP A 380 19.56 -10.80 22.51
CA ASP A 380 20.31 -9.69 21.93
C ASP A 380 20.64 -9.91 20.44
N ASP A 381 21.35 -8.94 19.82
CA ASP A 381 21.72 -9.00 18.39
C ASP A 381 22.71 -10.13 18.06
N LYS A 382 23.31 -10.78 19.06
CA LYS A 382 24.22 -11.94 18.90
C LYS A 382 23.51 -13.27 19.12
N ASP A 383 22.22 -13.25 19.47
CA ASP A 383 21.42 -14.36 19.98
C ASP A 383 21.83 -14.82 21.41
N ASP A 384 22.56 -14.00 22.16
CA ASP A 384 22.80 -14.26 23.58
C ASP A 384 21.50 -13.97 24.37
N LEU A 385 21.28 -14.72 25.46
CA LEU A 385 20.05 -14.67 26.23
C LEU A 385 20.32 -14.15 27.64
N THR A 386 19.60 -13.12 28.08
CA THR A 386 19.63 -12.60 29.45
C THR A 386 18.28 -12.78 30.13
N LEU A 387 18.28 -13.34 31.34
CA LEU A 387 17.07 -13.63 32.11
C LEU A 387 16.35 -12.34 32.50
N VAL A 388 15.07 -12.23 32.15
CA VAL A 388 14.22 -11.06 32.49
C VAL A 388 13.03 -11.42 33.38
N GLY A 389 12.68 -12.69 33.50
CA GLY A 389 11.64 -13.15 34.42
C GLY A 389 11.79 -14.63 34.72
N ALA A 390 11.55 -15.03 35.97
CA ALA A 390 11.57 -16.44 36.39
C ALA A 390 10.48 -16.71 37.44
N THR A 391 9.88 -17.88 37.39
CA THR A 391 9.02 -18.36 38.48
C THR A 391 9.89 -18.83 39.64
N GLU A 392 9.30 -18.83 40.84
CA GLU A 392 9.84 -19.63 41.95
C GLU A 392 9.84 -21.12 41.59
N ASN A 393 10.63 -21.91 42.32
CA ASN A 393 10.58 -23.37 42.17
C ASN A 393 9.24 -23.90 42.65
N ASP A 394 8.52 -24.61 41.79
CA ASP A 394 7.28 -25.29 42.14
C ASP A 394 7.31 -26.76 41.65
N PRO A 395 7.74 -27.71 42.49
CA PRO A 395 7.76 -29.13 42.16
C PRO A 395 6.39 -29.73 41.77
N SER A 396 5.28 -29.04 42.05
CA SER A 396 3.93 -29.49 41.67
C SER A 396 3.55 -29.10 40.23
N LEU A 397 4.38 -28.30 39.56
CA LEU A 397 4.19 -27.90 38.18
C LEU A 397 4.26 -29.12 37.24
N TRP A 398 3.26 -29.26 36.36
CA TRP A 398 3.09 -30.38 35.42
C TRP A 398 2.91 -31.77 36.07
N SER A 399 2.43 -31.82 37.31
CA SER A 399 2.16 -33.07 38.05
C SER A 399 0.87 -33.81 37.64
N ALA A 400 -0.03 -33.16 36.90
CA ALA A 400 -1.27 -33.71 36.36
C ALA A 400 -1.29 -33.57 34.84
N ALA A 401 -1.89 -34.54 34.15
CA ALA A 401 -1.99 -34.53 32.70
C ALA A 401 -3.06 -33.52 32.23
N ASP A 402 -2.93 -33.05 30.99
CA ASP A 402 -3.92 -32.22 30.28
C ASP A 402 -4.38 -30.97 31.08
N THR A 403 -3.48 -30.46 31.91
CA THR A 403 -3.75 -29.39 32.87
C THR A 403 -3.02 -28.11 32.48
N ALA A 404 -3.73 -26.99 32.51
CA ALA A 404 -3.15 -25.66 32.35
C ALA A 404 -2.63 -25.14 33.71
N TYR A 405 -1.37 -24.75 33.75
CA TYR A 405 -0.68 -24.23 34.92
C TYR A 405 -0.37 -22.76 34.70
N GLY A 406 -0.86 -21.88 35.59
CA GLY A 406 -0.52 -20.45 35.61
C GLY A 406 0.30 -20.13 36.84
N LEU A 407 1.47 -19.49 36.65
CA LEU A 407 2.36 -19.10 37.73
C LEU A 407 2.74 -17.64 37.60
N ALA A 408 2.88 -16.97 38.75
CA ALA A 408 3.45 -15.64 38.81
C ALA A 408 4.97 -15.70 38.67
N PHE A 409 5.53 -14.74 37.95
CA PHE A 409 6.96 -14.45 38.01
C PHE A 409 7.29 -13.87 39.39
N ALA A 410 8.47 -14.18 39.92
CA ALA A 410 8.96 -13.62 41.17
C ALA A 410 9.06 -12.08 41.08
N GLU A 411 9.44 -11.57 39.90
CA GLU A 411 9.43 -10.16 39.55
C GLU A 411 8.73 -9.96 38.21
N SER A 412 7.92 -8.91 38.09
CA SER A 412 7.30 -8.54 36.83
C SER A 412 8.32 -7.88 35.90
N PHE A 413 8.17 -8.09 34.60
CA PHE A 413 9.01 -7.45 33.60
C PHE A 413 8.15 -6.85 32.48
N THR A 414 8.68 -5.84 31.79
CA THR A 414 8.00 -5.24 30.64
C THR A 414 8.60 -5.81 29.37
N LYS A 415 7.84 -6.64 28.65
CA LYS A 415 8.21 -7.04 27.28
C LYS A 415 8.07 -5.82 26.36
N ARG A 416 8.94 -5.70 25.37
CA ARG A 416 8.92 -4.61 24.39
C ARG A 416 8.60 -5.14 23.00
N ARG A 417 7.65 -4.51 22.32
CA ARG A 417 7.28 -4.84 20.94
C ARG A 417 8.52 -4.85 20.03
N GLY A 418 8.60 -5.82 19.13
CA GLY A 418 9.71 -5.99 18.19
C GLY A 418 10.95 -6.67 18.78
N VAL A 419 11.09 -6.73 20.11
CA VAL A 419 12.20 -7.42 20.77
C VAL A 419 11.96 -8.93 20.76
N ARG A 420 13.03 -9.71 20.54
CA ARG A 420 12.99 -11.16 20.57
C ARG A 420 13.20 -11.67 21.99
N TYR A 421 12.38 -12.64 22.38
CA TYR A 421 12.41 -13.29 23.67
C TYR A 421 12.42 -14.80 23.49
N ALA A 422 12.81 -15.53 24.53
CA ALA A 422 12.64 -16.98 24.61
C ALA A 422 11.99 -17.37 25.95
N VAL A 423 10.96 -18.21 25.90
CA VAL A 423 10.43 -18.86 27.11
C VAL A 423 11.20 -20.16 27.35
N GLY A 424 11.76 -20.29 28.54
CA GLY A 424 12.53 -21.44 29.00
C GLY A 424 11.74 -22.31 29.98
N LEU A 425 11.67 -23.62 29.75
CA LEU A 425 11.08 -24.60 30.67
C LEU A 425 12.18 -25.55 31.17
N LEU A 426 12.31 -25.67 32.50
CA LEU A 426 13.24 -26.59 33.15
C LEU A 426 12.49 -27.49 34.14
N VAL A 427 12.68 -28.79 33.98
CA VAL A 427 12.36 -29.80 34.98
C VAL A 427 13.65 -30.53 35.37
N ALA A 428 13.88 -30.79 36.65
CA ALA A 428 15.00 -31.61 37.11
C ALA A 428 14.61 -32.47 38.33
N GLY A 429 15.40 -33.52 38.57
CA GLY A 429 15.14 -34.51 39.63
C GLY A 429 14.03 -35.52 39.33
N ALA A 430 13.27 -35.31 38.25
CA ALA A 430 12.24 -36.24 37.81
C ALA A 430 12.84 -37.50 37.16
N SER A 431 12.22 -38.65 37.39
CA SER A 431 12.57 -39.92 36.72
C SER A 431 12.06 -39.96 35.27
N VAL A 432 10.96 -39.25 34.97
CA VAL A 432 10.39 -39.05 33.63
C VAL A 432 10.00 -37.58 33.49
N GLY A 433 10.41 -36.94 32.40
CA GLY A 433 10.01 -35.55 32.15
C GLY A 433 8.59 -35.45 31.59
N PRO A 434 7.89 -34.33 31.85
CA PRO A 434 6.52 -34.15 31.40
C PRO A 434 6.46 -33.97 29.88
N THR A 435 5.31 -34.28 29.30
CA THR A 435 4.93 -33.74 28.00
C THR A 435 4.24 -32.39 28.19
N ILE A 436 4.57 -31.40 27.37
CA ILE A 436 3.98 -30.05 27.38
C ILE A 436 3.33 -29.80 26.02
N LEU A 437 2.18 -29.15 25.95
CA LEU A 437 1.59 -28.78 24.66
C LEU A 437 2.57 -27.92 23.85
N GLY A 438 2.70 -28.23 22.56
CA GLY A 438 3.72 -27.63 21.69
C GLY A 438 3.73 -28.23 20.28
N GLN A 439 4.88 -28.15 19.61
CA GLN A 439 5.13 -28.80 18.33
C GLN A 439 6.60 -29.24 18.18
N SER A 440 6.84 -30.24 17.34
CA SER A 440 8.18 -30.75 17.01
C SER A 440 8.34 -31.16 15.53
N HIS A 441 7.49 -30.64 14.66
CA HIS A 441 7.43 -31.04 13.24
C HIS A 441 8.56 -30.47 12.37
N ILE A 442 9.16 -29.36 12.78
CA ILE A 442 10.31 -28.79 12.08
C ILE A 442 11.57 -29.59 12.42
N LEU A 443 12.46 -29.80 11.44
CA LEU A 443 13.74 -30.46 11.69
C LEU A 443 14.59 -29.59 12.63
N GLN A 444 15.32 -30.23 13.55
CA GLN A 444 16.09 -29.51 14.59
C GLN A 444 17.13 -28.53 14.01
N ASP A 445 17.77 -28.89 12.89
CA ASP A 445 18.79 -28.05 12.24
C ASP A 445 18.17 -26.83 11.54
N GLU A 446 16.92 -26.97 11.07
CA GLU A 446 16.14 -25.88 10.50
C GLU A 446 15.64 -24.95 11.60
N ALA A 447 15.16 -25.50 12.71
CA ALA A 447 14.73 -24.72 13.88
C ALA A 447 15.87 -23.91 14.52
N ALA A 448 17.12 -24.34 14.30
CA ALA A 448 18.32 -23.69 14.79
C ALA A 448 18.89 -22.61 13.84
N GLN A 449 18.34 -22.47 12.62
CA GLN A 449 18.73 -21.38 11.72
C GLN A 449 18.33 -20.02 12.33
N LYS A 450 19.09 -18.96 12.02
CA LYS A 450 18.76 -17.61 12.49
C LYS A 450 17.59 -17.03 11.67
N PRO A 451 16.58 -16.41 12.32
CA PRO A 451 16.38 -16.34 13.77
C PRO A 451 15.86 -17.67 14.35
N ARG A 452 16.50 -18.16 15.42
CA ARG A 452 16.22 -19.49 16.02
C ARG A 452 14.77 -19.61 16.48
N LEU A 453 14.11 -20.74 16.22
CA LEU A 453 12.75 -21.03 16.70
C LEU A 453 12.76 -21.80 18.03
N SER A 454 13.75 -22.68 18.23
CA SER A 454 13.90 -23.46 19.45
C SER A 454 15.37 -23.75 19.78
N GLY A 455 15.63 -24.06 21.04
CA GLY A 455 16.96 -24.39 21.56
C GLY A 455 16.89 -25.26 22.81
N ALA A 456 17.97 -25.98 23.12
CA ALA A 456 18.09 -26.77 24.33
C ALA A 456 19.44 -26.50 25.02
N LEU A 457 19.42 -26.29 26.33
CA LEU A 457 20.60 -26.23 27.18
C LEU A 457 20.61 -27.45 28.13
N PRO A 458 21.37 -28.51 27.81
CA PRO A 458 21.43 -29.70 28.65
C PRO A 458 22.30 -29.49 29.90
N GLY A 459 22.07 -30.30 30.93
CA GLY A 459 22.84 -30.26 32.18
C GLY A 459 22.48 -29.09 33.10
N SER A 460 21.36 -28.42 32.85
CA SER A 460 20.87 -27.32 33.69
C SER A 460 20.30 -27.87 35.00
N THR A 461 20.91 -27.46 36.12
CA THR A 461 20.40 -27.72 37.47
C THR A 461 19.59 -26.57 38.05
N ASP A 462 19.61 -25.41 37.38
CA ASP A 462 18.77 -24.24 37.66
C ASP A 462 18.71 -23.34 36.40
N LEU A 463 17.97 -22.23 36.46
CA LEU A 463 17.87 -21.21 35.41
C LEU A 463 19.14 -20.33 35.39
N PRO A 464 19.95 -20.34 34.33
CA PRO A 464 21.08 -19.42 34.21
C PRO A 464 20.61 -17.97 34.06
N ALA A 465 21.37 -17.02 34.61
CA ALA A 465 21.13 -15.59 34.41
C ALA A 465 21.44 -15.16 32.96
N ASP A 466 22.50 -15.73 32.38
CA ASP A 466 22.92 -15.48 31.00
C ASP A 466 23.22 -16.82 30.30
N ILE A 467 22.89 -16.92 29.01
CA ILE A 467 23.17 -18.08 28.16
C ILE A 467 23.80 -17.57 26.87
N MET A 468 25.02 -18.02 26.58
CA MET A 468 25.71 -17.68 25.33
C MET A 468 25.09 -18.45 24.17
N ALA A 469 24.88 -17.81 23.02
CA ALA A 469 24.20 -18.39 21.85
C ALA A 469 24.83 -19.72 21.40
N GLU A 470 26.14 -19.85 21.53
CA GLU A 470 26.93 -21.03 21.15
C GLU A 470 26.73 -22.24 22.07
N SER A 471 26.22 -22.03 23.29
CA SER A 471 25.91 -23.09 24.25
C SER A 471 24.53 -23.73 24.04
N VAL A 472 23.70 -23.12 23.17
CA VAL A 472 22.34 -23.59 22.89
C VAL A 472 22.37 -24.63 21.77
N ALA A 473 22.12 -25.89 22.14
CA ALA A 473 22.01 -27.00 21.21
C ALA A 473 20.73 -26.91 20.35
N PRO A 474 20.76 -27.40 19.09
CA PRO A 474 19.58 -27.47 18.24
C PRO A 474 18.55 -28.45 18.82
N THR A 475 17.26 -28.12 18.70
CA THR A 475 16.15 -29.02 19.03
C THR A 475 14.94 -28.63 18.19
N SER A 476 14.09 -29.60 17.84
CA SER A 476 12.79 -29.34 17.21
C SER A 476 11.70 -28.97 18.21
N VAL A 477 11.94 -29.19 19.50
CA VAL A 477 10.96 -29.01 20.58
C VAL A 477 10.63 -27.53 20.77
N GLN A 478 9.42 -27.15 20.42
CA GLN A 478 8.84 -25.83 20.70
C GLN A 478 7.66 -25.99 21.65
N VAL A 479 7.74 -25.37 22.82
CA VAL A 479 6.70 -25.44 23.85
C VAL A 479 5.73 -24.27 23.71
N TYR A 480 4.45 -24.52 23.90
CA TYR A 480 3.45 -23.47 24.01
C TYR A 480 3.46 -22.90 25.43
N ALA A 481 3.71 -21.60 25.52
CA ALA A 481 3.54 -20.81 26.73
C ALA A 481 2.78 -19.53 26.38
N ALA A 482 1.97 -19.04 27.31
CA ALA A 482 1.28 -17.76 27.22
C ALA A 482 1.75 -16.84 28.35
N LEU A 483 2.20 -15.64 28.01
CA LEU A 483 2.64 -14.60 28.92
C LEU A 483 1.51 -13.58 29.07
N THR A 484 1.09 -13.26 30.30
CA THR A 484 0.01 -12.30 30.55
C THR A 484 0.38 -11.27 31.63
N PRO A 485 -0.20 -10.06 31.57
CA PRO A 485 -0.09 -9.07 32.63
C PRO A 485 -0.64 -9.50 33.97
#